data_AF-A0AAE5HBL2-F1
#
_entry.id   AF-A0AAE5HBL2-F1
#
_cell.length_a   1.000
_cell.length_b   1.000
_cell.length_c   1.000
_cell.angle_alpha   90.00
_cell.angle_beta   90.00
_cell.angle_gamma   90.00
#
_symmetry.space_group_name_H-M   'P 1'
#
loop_
_entity.id
_entity.type
_entity.pdbx_description
1 polymer ?
#
loop_
_entity_poly.entity_id
_entity_poly.type
_entity_poly.pdbx_seq_one_letter_code
_entity_poly.pdbx_strand_id
1 'polypeptide(L)'
;MFDKNDRGQVGIGTLIVFIAMVLVAAIAAGVLINTAGFLQAQAEATGEETAEQVSDRVEVVSVVGTADDNDEIDDLNVSVRRAPGAGNIDLSNVVVEVFANGTSATLVNDGENEFTIEQIQGDEDNPETLASSDDRAEIQFSLDTDVDGATLAPGDNVVITITTAAGGTAFVEKRAPSTVESGQSYRL
;
A
#
# COMPACT_ATOMS: atom_id res chain seq x y z
N MET A 1 82.55 -4.36 26.98
CA MET A 1 82.14 -4.23 25.57
C MET A 1 80.62 -4.17 25.59
N PHE A 2 80.01 -2.99 25.49
CA PHE A 2 78.55 -2.84 25.60
C PHE A 2 77.92 -2.99 24.22
N ASP A 3 77.05 -3.98 24.08
CA ASP A 3 76.41 -4.40 22.84
C ASP A 3 75.50 -3.28 22.30
N LYS A 4 75.85 -2.74 21.13
CA LYS A 4 75.05 -1.72 20.44
C LYS A 4 73.89 -2.36 19.65
N ASN A 5 73.78 -3.68 19.60
CA ASN A 5 72.80 -4.40 18.79
C ASN A 5 71.39 -4.48 19.40
N ASP A 6 71.24 -4.48 20.73
CA ASP A 6 69.92 -4.64 21.38
C ASP A 6 68.98 -3.44 21.18
N ARG A 7 69.53 -2.23 21.03
CA ARG A 7 68.70 -1.02 20.82
C ARG A 7 68.10 -0.95 19.41
N GLY A 8 68.78 -1.49 18.40
CA GLY A 8 68.26 -1.61 17.03
C GLY A 8 67.12 -2.64 16.95
N GLN A 9 67.24 -3.73 17.71
CA GLN A 9 66.23 -4.80 17.75
C GLN A 9 64.91 -4.35 18.40
N VAL A 10 64.96 -3.58 19.49
CA VAL A 10 63.74 -3.02 20.11
C VAL A 10 63.04 -2.03 19.18
N GLY A 11 63.79 -1.18 18.46
CA GLY A 11 63.23 -0.22 17.51
C GLY A 11 62.50 -0.89 16.33
N ILE A 12 63.08 -1.96 15.79
CA ILE A 12 62.44 -2.76 14.73
C ILE A 12 61.14 -3.41 15.25
N GLY A 13 61.14 -3.93 16.48
CA GLY A 13 59.94 -4.48 17.11
C GLY A 13 58.80 -3.46 17.24
N THR A 14 59.11 -2.22 17.66
CA THR A 14 58.10 -1.15 17.75
C THR A 14 57.55 -0.73 16.39
N LEU A 15 58.38 -0.69 15.34
CA LEU A 15 57.93 -0.37 13.98
C LEU A 15 57.02 -1.46 13.42
N ILE A 16 57.32 -2.73 13.67
CA ILE A 16 56.46 -3.85 13.23
C ILE A 16 55.08 -3.76 13.87
N VAL A 17 55.00 -3.52 15.18
CA VAL A 17 53.71 -3.37 15.89
C VAL A 17 52.94 -2.15 15.40
N PHE A 18 53.63 -1.04 15.15
CA PHE A 18 53.00 0.16 14.62
C PHE A 18 52.35 -0.10 13.25
N ILE A 19 53.07 -0.74 12.32
CA ILE A 19 52.54 -1.10 11.01
C ILE A 19 51.36 -2.06 11.14
N ALA A 20 51.49 -3.09 11.99
CA ALA A 20 50.42 -4.06 12.22
C ALA A 20 49.13 -3.38 12.77
N MET A 21 49.27 -2.47 13.73
CA MET A 21 48.15 -1.72 14.29
C MET A 21 47.47 -0.85 13.24
N VAL A 22 48.24 -0.18 12.39
CA VAL A 22 47.71 0.64 11.30
C VAL A 22 46.93 -0.21 10.30
N LEU A 23 47.42 -1.41 9.95
CA LEU A 23 46.70 -2.32 9.04
C LEU A 23 45.39 -2.84 9.65
N VAL A 24 45.40 -3.23 10.92
CA VAL A 24 44.18 -3.65 11.64
C VAL A 24 43.18 -2.50 11.72
N ALA A 25 43.63 -1.29 12.03
CA ALA A 25 42.79 -0.10 12.07
C ALA A 25 42.19 0.23 10.69
N ALA A 26 42.97 0.07 9.61
CA ALA A 26 42.48 0.29 8.25
C ALA A 26 41.40 -0.72 7.84
N ILE A 27 41.58 -2.01 8.16
CA ILE A 27 40.57 -3.05 7.89
C ILE A 27 39.31 -2.79 8.74
N ALA A 28 39.48 -2.48 10.03
CA ALA A 28 38.36 -2.18 10.92
C ALA A 28 37.57 -0.94 10.44
N ALA A 29 38.25 0.11 9.98
CA ALA A 29 37.61 1.28 9.38
C ALA A 29 36.86 0.92 8.09
N GLY A 30 37.44 0.08 7.23
CA GLY A 30 36.77 -0.42 6.03
C GLY A 30 35.47 -1.17 6.33
N VAL A 31 35.49 -2.04 7.35
CA VAL A 31 34.28 -2.75 7.81
C VAL A 31 33.25 -1.76 8.35
N LEU A 32 33.66 -0.80 9.19
CA LEU A 32 32.75 0.20 9.74
C LEU A 32 32.09 1.06 8.66
N ILE A 33 32.84 1.49 7.64
CA ILE A 33 32.31 2.26 6.51
C ILE A 33 31.32 1.42 5.70
N ASN A 34 31.66 0.17 5.42
CA ASN A 34 30.78 -0.72 4.65
C ASN A 34 29.47 -1.00 5.40
N THR A 35 29.55 -1.26 6.71
CA THR A 35 28.36 -1.43 7.54
C THR A 35 27.53 -0.14 7.61
N ALA A 36 28.17 1.02 7.77
CA ALA A 36 27.46 2.30 7.75
C ALA A 36 26.76 2.56 6.41
N GLY A 37 27.43 2.27 5.29
CA GLY A 37 26.84 2.40 3.95
C GLY A 37 25.66 1.46 3.73
N PHE A 38 25.78 0.19 4.15
CA PHE A 38 24.68 -0.77 4.10
C PHE A 38 23.47 -0.31 4.93
N LEU A 39 23.70 0.13 6.17
CA LEU A 39 22.63 0.61 7.04
C LEU A 39 21.99 1.90 6.51
N GLN A 40 22.76 2.78 5.89
CA GLN A 40 22.23 3.98 5.25
C GLN A 40 21.30 3.63 4.08
N ALA A 41 21.75 2.78 3.15
CA ALA A 41 20.93 2.35 2.01
C ALA A 41 19.64 1.64 2.48
N GLN A 42 19.74 0.81 3.52
CA GLN A 42 18.58 0.18 4.13
C GLN A 42 17.62 1.21 4.75
N ALA A 43 18.15 2.21 5.47
CA ALA A 43 17.33 3.25 6.09
C ALA A 43 16.64 4.15 5.05
N GLU A 44 17.30 4.44 3.94
CA GLU A 44 16.74 5.19 2.81
C GLU A 44 15.60 4.39 2.17
N ALA A 45 15.82 3.11 1.83
CA ALA A 45 14.80 2.25 1.25
C ALA A 45 13.57 2.09 2.16
N THR A 46 13.77 1.85 3.46
CA THR A 46 12.66 1.77 4.42
C THR A 46 11.94 3.10 4.59
N GLY A 47 12.67 4.22 4.50
CA GLY A 47 12.09 5.56 4.53
C GLY A 47 11.19 5.84 3.32
N GLU A 48 11.63 5.41 2.13
CA GLU A 48 10.85 5.51 0.88
C GLU A 48 9.60 4.63 0.93
N GLU A 49 9.73 3.34 1.28
CA GLU A 49 8.60 2.41 1.42
C GLU A 49 7.56 2.91 2.44
N THR A 50 8.01 3.45 3.57
CA THR A 50 7.10 4.02 4.59
C THR A 50 6.41 5.28 4.07
N ALA A 51 7.12 6.12 3.32
CA ALA A 51 6.56 7.34 2.75
C ALA A 51 5.50 7.01 1.68
N GLU A 52 5.76 6.02 0.85
CA GLU A 52 4.79 5.48 -0.13
C GLU A 52 3.58 4.88 0.61
N GLN A 53 3.79 4.03 1.62
CA GLN A 53 2.67 3.42 2.36
C GLN A 53 1.69 4.44 2.97
N VAL A 54 2.17 5.59 3.46
CA VAL A 54 1.30 6.63 4.05
C VAL A 54 0.71 7.58 3.02
N SER A 55 1.40 7.78 1.89
CA SER A 55 1.01 8.76 0.88
C SER A 55 0.18 8.12 -0.23
N ASP A 56 0.58 6.95 -0.72
CA ASP A 56 0.01 6.22 -1.87
C ASP A 56 -1.20 5.40 -1.47
N ARG A 57 -2.24 6.12 -1.09
CA ARG A 57 -3.58 5.58 -0.86
C ARG A 57 -4.60 6.21 -1.79
N VAL A 58 -5.68 5.49 -2.01
CA VAL A 58 -6.87 6.04 -2.67
C VAL A 58 -7.72 6.84 -1.68
N GLU A 59 -8.58 7.70 -2.21
CA GLU A 59 -9.63 8.40 -1.50
C GLU A 59 -10.97 8.02 -2.11
N VAL A 60 -11.91 7.56 -1.29
CA VAL A 60 -13.27 7.25 -1.73
C VAL A 60 -14.06 8.54 -1.84
N VAL A 61 -14.53 8.85 -3.05
CA VAL A 61 -15.29 10.07 -3.35
C VAL A 61 -16.78 9.86 -3.12
N SER A 62 -17.29 8.71 -3.56
CA SER A 62 -18.70 8.34 -3.39
C SER A 62 -18.88 6.84 -3.45
N VAL A 63 -19.90 6.37 -2.75
CA VAL A 63 -20.41 5.01 -2.89
C VAL A 63 -21.86 5.14 -3.34
N VAL A 64 -22.20 4.47 -4.43
CA VAL A 64 -23.55 4.41 -4.96
C VAL A 64 -23.96 2.94 -4.96
N GLY A 65 -25.11 2.64 -4.38
CA GLY A 65 -25.69 1.30 -4.42
C GLY A 65 -26.93 1.26 -5.29
N THR A 66 -27.13 0.18 -6.03
CA THR A 66 -28.36 -0.05 -6.80
C THR A 66 -29.20 -1.12 -6.12
N ALA A 67 -30.51 -0.92 -6.15
CA ALA A 67 -31.46 -1.83 -5.52
C ALA A 67 -31.92 -2.94 -6.48
N ASP A 68 -32.01 -4.16 -5.93
CA ASP A 68 -32.48 -5.36 -6.59
C ASP A 68 -34.02 -5.42 -6.69
N ASP A 69 -34.56 -6.54 -7.15
CA ASP A 69 -36.01 -6.78 -7.24
C ASP A 69 -36.68 -7.01 -5.87
N ASN A 70 -35.92 -7.14 -4.78
CA ASN A 70 -36.39 -7.38 -3.42
C ASN A 70 -36.36 -6.11 -2.53
N ASP A 71 -36.12 -4.93 -3.11
CA ASP A 71 -35.94 -3.67 -2.40
C ASP A 71 -34.72 -3.67 -1.43
N GLU A 72 -33.68 -4.43 -1.77
CA GLU A 72 -32.40 -4.48 -1.06
C GLU A 72 -31.28 -3.98 -1.98
N ILE A 73 -30.20 -3.43 -1.43
CA ILE A 73 -29.04 -3.01 -2.25
C ILE A 73 -28.05 -4.18 -2.33
N ASP A 74 -27.74 -4.60 -3.54
CA ASP A 74 -26.80 -5.67 -3.87
C ASP A 74 -25.59 -5.14 -4.67
N ASP A 75 -25.80 -4.32 -5.70
CA ASP A 75 -24.72 -3.78 -6.51
C ASP A 75 -24.13 -2.51 -5.90
N LEU A 76 -22.80 -2.44 -5.77
CA LEU A 76 -22.07 -1.30 -5.23
C LEU A 76 -21.03 -0.76 -6.21
N ASN A 77 -21.14 0.54 -6.46
CA ASN A 77 -20.24 1.33 -7.27
C ASN A 77 -19.47 2.31 -6.37
N VAL A 78 -18.17 2.09 -6.24
CA VAL A 78 -17.28 2.89 -5.40
C VAL A 78 -16.40 3.77 -6.29
N SER A 79 -16.72 5.07 -6.35
CA SER A 79 -15.89 6.04 -7.05
C SER A 79 -14.69 6.41 -6.21
N VAL A 80 -13.51 6.19 -6.76
CA VAL A 80 -12.21 6.45 -6.13
C VAL A 80 -11.40 7.46 -6.92
N ARG A 81 -10.52 8.14 -6.20
CA ARG A 81 -9.44 8.95 -6.76
C ARG A 81 -8.18 8.71 -5.98
N ARG A 82 -7.07 9.19 -6.50
CA ARG A 82 -5.82 9.22 -5.77
C ARG A 82 -5.86 10.27 -4.65
N ALA A 83 -5.34 9.95 -3.46
CA ALA A 83 -5.23 10.90 -2.37
C ALA A 83 -4.23 12.04 -2.70
N PRO A 84 -4.40 13.25 -2.12
CA PRO A 84 -3.45 14.33 -2.35
C PRO A 84 -2.02 13.95 -1.93
N GLY A 85 -1.07 14.12 -2.85
CA GLY A 85 0.36 13.84 -2.61
C GLY A 85 0.80 12.40 -2.88
N ALA A 86 -0.13 11.50 -3.24
CA ALA A 86 0.21 10.17 -3.72
C ALA A 86 0.86 10.20 -5.10
N GLY A 87 1.75 9.22 -5.36
CA GLY A 87 2.27 8.85 -6.66
C GLY A 87 1.25 8.14 -7.53
N ASN A 88 1.63 7.58 -8.67
CA ASN A 88 0.65 6.90 -9.53
C ASN A 88 0.13 5.64 -8.83
N ILE A 89 -1.19 5.47 -8.78
CA ILE A 89 -1.82 4.30 -8.14
C ILE A 89 -2.36 3.40 -9.23
N ASP A 90 -1.88 2.16 -9.24
CA ASP A 90 -2.42 1.10 -10.08
C ASP A 90 -3.57 0.39 -9.34
N LEU A 91 -4.78 0.43 -9.92
CA LEU A 91 -5.98 -0.16 -9.34
C LEU A 91 -6.07 -1.67 -9.59
N SER A 92 -5.36 -2.24 -10.56
CA SER A 92 -5.44 -3.70 -10.83
C SER A 92 -4.84 -4.52 -9.69
N ASN A 93 -3.94 -3.91 -8.90
CA ASN A 93 -3.28 -4.55 -7.76
C ASN A 93 -3.87 -4.12 -6.40
N VAL A 94 -5.06 -3.49 -6.38
CA VAL A 94 -5.73 -3.16 -5.12
C VAL A 94 -6.51 -4.35 -4.59
N VAL A 95 -6.60 -4.43 -3.27
CA VAL A 95 -7.43 -5.41 -2.57
C VAL A 95 -8.58 -4.66 -1.91
N VAL A 96 -9.80 -5.12 -2.14
CA VAL A 96 -11.01 -4.50 -1.57
C VAL A 96 -11.63 -5.47 -0.57
N GLU A 97 -11.68 -5.09 0.69
CA GLU A 97 -12.37 -5.84 1.74
C GLU A 97 -13.73 -5.20 2.01
N VAL A 98 -14.78 -6.00 1.93
CA VAL A 98 -16.16 -5.56 2.15
C VAL A 98 -16.73 -6.32 3.33
N PHE A 99 -17.39 -5.59 4.23
CA PHE A 99 -18.17 -6.16 5.33
C PHE A 99 -19.59 -5.60 5.27
N ALA A 100 -20.55 -6.48 4.99
CA ALA A 100 -21.96 -6.17 4.83
C ALA A 100 -22.80 -7.15 5.66
N ASN A 101 -23.66 -6.62 6.54
CA ASN A 101 -24.63 -7.40 7.31
C ASN A 101 -24.09 -8.66 8.03
N GLY A 102 -22.85 -8.60 8.54
CA GLY A 102 -22.22 -9.73 9.25
C GLY A 102 -21.45 -10.70 8.36
N THR A 103 -21.50 -10.54 7.05
CA THR A 103 -20.69 -11.26 6.07
C THR A 103 -19.51 -10.39 5.63
N SER A 104 -18.38 -11.02 5.32
CA SER A 104 -17.20 -10.34 4.79
C SER A 104 -16.62 -11.11 3.62
N ALA A 105 -16.15 -10.40 2.62
CA ALA A 105 -15.34 -10.97 1.55
C ALA A 105 -14.16 -10.07 1.20
N THR A 106 -13.14 -10.69 0.64
CA THR A 106 -11.99 -10.02 0.04
C THR A 106 -12.10 -10.15 -1.47
N LEU A 107 -12.11 -9.02 -2.15
CA LEU A 107 -12.26 -8.90 -3.59
C LEU A 107 -10.90 -8.53 -4.21
N VAL A 108 -10.62 -9.11 -5.36
CA VAL A 108 -9.41 -8.87 -6.17
C VAL A 108 -9.79 -8.65 -7.62
N ASN A 109 -8.94 -7.98 -8.40
CA ASN A 109 -9.10 -7.89 -9.85
C ASN A 109 -8.64 -9.23 -10.45
N ASP A 110 -9.51 -9.94 -11.18
CA ASP A 110 -9.27 -11.30 -11.73
C ASP A 110 -9.12 -12.43 -10.67
N GLY A 111 -10.23 -12.80 -10.02
CA GLY A 111 -10.28 -13.85 -8.99
C GLY A 111 -11.65 -14.52 -8.83
N GLU A 112 -11.83 -15.30 -7.75
CA GLU A 112 -13.14 -15.94 -7.46
C GLU A 112 -14.20 -14.91 -7.04
N ASN A 113 -13.81 -13.89 -6.27
CA ASN A 113 -14.64 -12.74 -5.90
C ASN A 113 -14.05 -11.51 -6.59
N GLU A 114 -14.50 -11.25 -7.81
CA GLU A 114 -13.91 -10.25 -8.68
C GLU A 114 -14.61 -8.90 -8.54
N PHE A 115 -13.84 -7.82 -8.43
CA PHE A 115 -14.36 -6.49 -8.71
C PHE A 115 -13.94 -6.04 -10.11
N THR A 116 -14.80 -5.27 -10.76
CA THR A 116 -14.48 -4.64 -12.04
C THR A 116 -14.05 -3.19 -11.83
N ILE A 117 -13.11 -2.72 -12.64
CA ILE A 117 -12.69 -1.31 -12.66
C ILE A 117 -13.25 -0.65 -13.93
N GLU A 118 -13.96 0.46 -13.77
CA GLU A 118 -14.36 1.32 -14.88
C GLU A 118 -13.71 2.70 -14.73
N GLN A 119 -13.02 3.16 -15.77
CA GLN A 119 -12.47 4.51 -15.78
C GLN A 119 -13.59 5.52 -16.05
N ILE A 120 -13.75 6.49 -15.15
CA ILE A 120 -14.66 7.64 -15.37
C ILE A 120 -13.90 8.77 -16.06
N GLN A 121 -12.65 9.01 -15.66
CA GLN A 121 -11.79 10.06 -16.18
C GLN A 121 -10.33 9.66 -16.00
N GLY A 122 -9.54 9.68 -17.08
CA GLY A 122 -8.11 9.43 -16.99
C GLY A 122 -7.48 9.18 -18.36
N ASP A 123 -6.40 8.40 -18.36
CA ASP A 123 -5.71 7.94 -19.56
C ASP A 123 -6.42 6.71 -20.15
N GLU A 124 -6.92 6.82 -21.38
CA GLU A 124 -7.62 5.72 -22.07
C GLU A 124 -6.69 4.54 -22.38
N ASP A 125 -5.38 4.77 -22.50
CA ASP A 125 -4.39 3.71 -22.74
C ASP A 125 -4.07 2.92 -21.45
N ASN A 126 -4.34 3.51 -20.27
CA ASN A 126 -4.07 2.91 -18.95
C ASN A 126 -5.29 3.12 -18.03
N PRO A 127 -6.44 2.47 -18.30
CA PRO A 127 -7.70 2.76 -17.63
C PRO A 127 -7.68 2.50 -16.12
N GLU A 128 -6.82 1.57 -15.68
CA GLU A 128 -6.71 1.12 -14.28
C GLU A 128 -5.71 1.96 -13.47
N THR A 129 -4.99 2.90 -14.08
CA THR A 129 -4.01 3.72 -13.37
C THR A 129 -4.56 5.12 -13.09
N LEU A 130 -4.46 5.55 -11.83
CA LEU A 130 -4.71 6.92 -11.40
C LEU A 130 -3.38 7.70 -11.39
N ALA A 131 -3.11 8.43 -12.47
CA ALA A 131 -1.86 9.14 -12.68
C ALA A 131 -1.93 10.64 -12.32
N SER A 132 -3.13 11.23 -12.38
CA SER A 132 -3.40 12.64 -12.08
C SER A 132 -4.35 12.80 -10.89
N SER A 133 -4.35 13.99 -10.27
CA SER A 133 -5.30 14.33 -9.20
C SER A 133 -6.76 14.44 -9.69
N ASP A 134 -6.95 14.58 -11.00
CA ASP A 134 -8.27 14.70 -11.62
C ASP A 134 -8.82 13.34 -12.07
N ASP A 135 -7.99 12.30 -12.12
CA ASP A 135 -8.40 10.97 -12.56
C ASP A 135 -9.39 10.35 -11.58
N ARG A 136 -10.41 9.68 -12.12
CA ARG A 136 -11.47 9.03 -11.39
C ARG A 136 -11.71 7.66 -11.99
N ALA A 137 -11.82 6.67 -11.13
CA ALA A 137 -12.25 5.32 -11.50
C ALA A 137 -13.39 4.89 -10.58
N GLU A 138 -14.16 3.93 -11.04
CA GLU A 138 -15.22 3.27 -10.30
C GLU A 138 -14.86 1.80 -10.11
N ILE A 139 -14.90 1.35 -8.87
CA ILE A 139 -14.78 -0.07 -8.52
C ILE A 139 -16.20 -0.60 -8.34
N GLN A 140 -16.56 -1.60 -9.13
CA GLN A 140 -17.91 -2.19 -9.17
C GLN A 140 -17.84 -3.64 -8.71
N PHE A 141 -18.74 -4.01 -7.82
CA PHE A 141 -18.90 -5.38 -7.34
C PHE A 141 -20.33 -5.60 -6.83
N SER A 142 -20.77 -6.85 -6.80
CA SER A 142 -22.08 -7.24 -6.28
C SER A 142 -21.92 -7.93 -4.93
N LEU A 143 -22.72 -7.50 -3.95
CA LEU A 143 -22.75 -8.10 -2.62
C LEU A 143 -23.34 -9.52 -2.65
N ASP A 144 -24.30 -9.79 -3.54
CA ASP A 144 -24.92 -11.12 -3.64
C ASP A 144 -23.92 -12.13 -4.21
N THR A 145 -23.26 -11.81 -5.33
CA THR A 145 -22.36 -12.77 -5.97
C THR A 145 -20.97 -12.80 -5.35
N ASP A 146 -20.40 -11.63 -5.00
CA ASP A 146 -18.98 -11.51 -4.66
C ASP A 146 -18.76 -11.45 -3.14
N VAL A 147 -19.82 -11.28 -2.35
CA VAL A 147 -19.81 -11.20 -0.89
C VAL A 147 -20.74 -12.25 -0.26
N ASP A 148 -20.72 -13.48 -0.79
CA ASP A 148 -21.38 -14.67 -0.23
C ASP A 148 -22.89 -14.48 0.05
N GLY A 149 -23.63 -13.88 -0.88
CA GLY A 149 -25.07 -13.65 -0.76
C GLY A 149 -25.44 -12.53 0.20
N ALA A 150 -24.54 -11.56 0.41
CA ALA A 150 -24.84 -10.41 1.24
C ALA A 150 -25.78 -9.46 0.50
N THR A 151 -26.69 -8.85 1.24
CA THR A 151 -27.54 -7.75 0.77
C THR A 151 -27.62 -6.68 1.86
N LEU A 152 -27.93 -5.45 1.47
CA LEU A 152 -28.18 -4.34 2.40
C LEU A 152 -29.66 -3.99 2.40
N ALA A 153 -30.35 -4.37 3.48
CA ALA A 153 -31.72 -3.94 3.70
C ALA A 153 -31.74 -2.45 4.11
N PRO A 154 -32.92 -1.78 4.03
CA PRO A 154 -33.04 -0.40 4.43
C PRO A 154 -32.56 -0.14 5.88
N GLY A 155 -31.53 0.69 6.02
CA GLY A 155 -30.89 1.03 7.30
C GLY A 155 -29.65 0.21 7.68
N ASP A 156 -29.27 -0.80 6.89
CA ASP A 156 -28.05 -1.58 7.10
C ASP A 156 -26.78 -0.80 6.78
N ASN A 157 -25.65 -1.23 7.35
CA ASN A 157 -24.35 -0.61 7.12
C ASN A 157 -23.46 -1.51 6.27
N VAL A 158 -22.63 -0.88 5.47
CA VAL A 158 -21.53 -1.51 4.73
C VAL A 158 -20.23 -0.80 5.06
N VAL A 159 -19.20 -1.60 5.29
CA VAL A 159 -17.83 -1.13 5.52
C VAL A 159 -16.99 -1.60 4.35
N ILE A 160 -16.27 -0.67 3.73
CA ILE A 160 -15.40 -0.96 2.59
C ILE A 160 -13.99 -0.46 2.95
N THR A 161 -13.03 -1.35 2.83
CA THR A 161 -11.61 -1.05 3.02
C THR A 161 -10.89 -1.33 1.71
N ILE A 162 -10.16 -0.34 1.20
CA ILE A 162 -9.37 -0.48 -0.04
C ILE A 162 -7.91 -0.35 0.33
N THR A 163 -7.12 -1.35 -0.05
CA THR A 163 -5.67 -1.40 0.19
C THR A 163 -4.94 -1.36 -1.15
N THR A 164 -4.04 -0.39 -1.32
CA THR A 164 -3.18 -0.28 -2.51
C THR A 164 -1.98 -1.22 -2.42
N ALA A 165 -1.31 -1.45 -3.56
CA ALA A 165 -0.09 -2.27 -3.60
C ALA A 165 1.05 -1.75 -2.70
N ALA A 166 1.12 -0.43 -2.49
CA ALA A 166 2.07 0.20 -1.56
C ALA A 166 1.68 0.01 -0.08
N GLY A 167 0.55 -0.63 0.22
CA GLY A 167 0.04 -0.86 1.57
C GLY A 167 -0.74 0.32 2.16
N GLY A 168 -1.03 1.35 1.34
CA GLY A 168 -1.87 2.47 1.73
C GLY A 168 -3.34 2.08 1.80
N THR A 169 -4.00 2.38 2.91
CA THR A 169 -5.40 1.97 3.14
C THR A 169 -6.36 3.16 3.15
N ALA A 170 -7.54 2.94 2.57
CA ALA A 170 -8.69 3.81 2.64
C ALA A 170 -9.85 3.06 3.30
N PHE A 171 -10.58 3.74 4.19
CA PHE A 171 -11.69 3.17 4.94
C PHE A 171 -12.92 4.05 4.76
N VAL A 172 -14.05 3.42 4.46
CA VAL A 172 -15.35 4.09 4.41
C VAL A 172 -16.43 3.20 5.02
N GLU A 173 -17.27 3.78 5.86
CA GLU A 173 -18.48 3.15 6.39
C GLU A 173 -19.68 3.94 5.89
N LYS A 174 -20.63 3.24 5.27
CA LYS A 174 -21.82 3.80 4.66
C LYS A 174 -23.08 3.09 5.14
N ARG A 175 -24.23 3.73 4.97
CA ARG A 175 -25.53 3.21 5.43
C ARG A 175 -26.57 3.28 4.31
N ALA A 176 -27.30 2.18 4.12
CA ALA A 176 -28.44 2.12 3.23
C ALA A 176 -29.56 3.10 3.69
N PRO A 177 -30.25 3.78 2.77
CA PRO A 177 -31.37 4.65 3.12
C PRO A 177 -32.48 3.90 3.86
N SER A 178 -33.36 4.65 4.53
CA SER A 178 -34.52 4.07 5.24
C SER A 178 -35.63 3.53 4.32
N THR A 179 -35.54 3.82 3.03
CA THR A 179 -36.47 3.38 1.98
C THR A 179 -35.65 3.10 0.74
N VAL A 180 -35.79 1.90 0.20
CA VAL A 180 -35.15 1.43 -1.02
C VAL A 180 -36.29 0.96 -1.93
N GLU A 181 -36.22 1.31 -3.20
CA GLU A 181 -37.17 0.91 -4.23
C GLU A 181 -36.39 0.23 -5.35
N SER A 182 -36.88 -0.93 -5.80
CA SER A 182 -36.26 -1.72 -6.86
C SER A 182 -35.86 -0.90 -8.10
N GLY A 183 -34.64 -1.15 -8.59
CA GLY A 183 -34.08 -0.51 -9.79
C GLY A 183 -33.71 0.96 -9.62
N GLN A 184 -33.76 1.51 -8.40
CA GLN A 184 -33.23 2.84 -8.10
C GLN A 184 -31.81 2.76 -7.55
N SER A 185 -30.99 3.77 -7.88
CA SER A 185 -29.64 3.92 -7.32
C SER A 185 -29.64 4.99 -6.22
N TYR A 186 -28.93 4.69 -5.13
CA TYR A 186 -28.84 5.53 -3.94
C TYR A 186 -27.38 5.86 -3.64
N ARG A 187 -27.10 7.14 -3.38
CA ARG A 187 -25.81 7.54 -2.82
C ARG A 187 -25.80 7.24 -1.33
N LEU A 188 -24.84 6.42 -0.90
CA LEU A 188 -24.66 6.01 0.49
C LEU A 188 -23.75 6.99 1.26
#